data_AF-A0A661L4D2-F1
#
_entry.id   AF-A0A661L4D2-F1
#
_cell.length_a   1.000
_cell.length_b   1.000
_cell.length_c   1.000
_cell.angle_alpha   90.00
_cell.angle_beta   90.00
_cell.angle_gamma   90.00
#
_symmetry.space_group_name_H-M   'P 1'
#
loop_
_entity.id
_entity.type
_entity.pdbx_description
1 polymer ?
#
loop_
_entity_poly.entity_id
_entity_poly.type
_entity_poly.pdbx_seq_one_letter_code
_entity_poly.pdbx_strand_id
1 'polypeptide(L)' 'MRQLMTGNDAAAMAAKMAKPQVVAAYPITPQTSIAEKLASYVARGELNAHYIKVES' A
#
# COMPACT_ATOMS: atom_id res chain seq x y z
N MET A 1 6.58 14.81 -14.67
CA MET A 1 7.72 15.08 -13.77
C MET A 1 8.18 13.77 -13.16
N ARG A 2 9.48 13.53 -13.00
CA ARG A 2 9.99 12.36 -12.27
C ARG A 2 10.00 12.68 -10.77
N GLN A 3 9.54 11.75 -9.93
CA GLN A 3 9.61 11.86 -8.47
C GLN A 3 10.75 10.99 -7.94
N LEU A 4 11.50 11.48 -6.97
CA LEU A 4 12.40 10.67 -6.16
C LEU A 4 11.57 9.91 -5.12
N MET A 5 11.70 8.60 -5.08
CA MET A 5 10.90 7.72 -4.23
C MET A 5 11.80 6.64 -3.62
N THR A 6 11.45 6.16 -2.42
CA THR A 6 12.02 4.89 -1.93
C THR A 6 11.46 3.72 -2.74
N GLY A 7 12.09 2.54 -2.67
CA GLY A 7 11.57 1.33 -3.31
C GLY A 7 10.18 0.94 -2.80
N ASN A 8 9.96 1.03 -1.48
CA ASN A 8 8.65 0.75 -0.87
C ASN A 8 7.58 1.75 -1.32
N ASP A 9 7.93 3.02 -1.44
CA ASP A 9 7.01 4.06 -1.92
C ASP A 9 6.59 3.79 -3.37
N ALA A 10 7.55 3.41 -4.21
CA ALA A 10 7.29 3.06 -5.61
C ALA A 10 6.40 1.82 -5.70
N ALA A 11 6.66 0.79 -4.88
CA ALA A 11 5.83 -0.42 -4.82
C ALA A 11 4.39 -0.12 -4.37
N ALA A 12 4.20 0.68 -3.32
CA ALA A 12 2.87 1.07 -2.86
C ALA A 12 2.11 1.91 -3.91
N MET A 13 2.80 2.83 -4.59
CA MET A 13 2.23 3.61 -5.69
C MET A 13 1.84 2.70 -6.87
N ALA A 14 2.70 1.76 -7.25
CA ALA A 14 2.42 0.82 -8.33
C ALA A 14 1.21 -0.07 -7.99
N ALA A 15 1.14 -0.57 -6.75
CA ALA A 15 0.00 -1.35 -6.26
C ALA A 15 -1.30 -0.52 -6.28
N LYS A 16 -1.27 0.75 -5.84
CA LYS A 16 -2.43 1.65 -5.98
C LYS A 16 -2.86 1.81 -7.44
N MET A 17 -1.92 2.02 -8.36
CA MET A 17 -2.20 2.18 -9.80
C MET A 17 -2.78 0.91 -10.45
N ALA A 18 -2.44 -0.27 -9.92
CA ALA A 18 -3.03 -1.54 -10.35
C ALA A 18 -4.50 -1.71 -9.92
N LYS A 19 -5.02 -0.86 -9.03
CA LYS A 19 -6.41 -0.85 -8.54
C LYS A 19 -6.89 -2.22 -8.04
N PRO A 20 -6.16 -2.89 -7.12
CA PRO A 20 -6.63 -4.13 -6.54
C PRO A 20 -7.95 -3.90 -5.78
N GLN A 21 -8.82 -4.90 -5.80
CA GLN A 21 -10.08 -4.85 -5.04
C GLN A 21 -9.87 -5.22 -3.56
N VAL A 22 -8.81 -5.97 -3.24
CA VAL A 22 -8.48 -6.44 -1.89
C VAL A 22 -6.98 -6.27 -1.65
N VAL A 23 -6.60 -5.83 -0.46
CA VAL A 23 -5.22 -5.80 0.03
C VAL A 23 -5.17 -6.52 1.36
N ALA A 24 -4.56 -7.71 1.38
CA ALA A 24 -4.25 -8.42 2.63
C ALA A 24 -2.80 -8.15 2.99
N ALA A 25 -2.54 -7.54 4.15
CA ALA A 25 -1.20 -7.12 4.52
C ALA A 25 -0.87 -7.41 5.98
N TYR A 26 0.33 -7.97 6.18
CA TYR A 26 0.97 -8.17 7.48
C TYR A 26 2.21 -7.27 7.55
N PRO A 27 2.36 -6.42 8.60
CA PRO A 27 3.54 -5.57 8.73
C PRO A 27 4.77 -6.36 9.19
N ILE A 28 5.85 -6.37 8.39
CA ILE A 28 7.16 -6.88 8.80
C ILE A 28 8.29 -6.01 8.24
N THR A 29 9.29 -5.69 9.07
CA THR A 29 10.44 -4.88 8.66
C THR A 29 11.24 -5.62 7.58
N PRO A 30 11.68 -4.96 6.48
CA PRO A 30 11.58 -3.52 6.17
C PRO A 30 10.37 -3.12 5.30
N GLN A 31 9.46 -4.04 4.97
CA GLN A 31 8.31 -3.80 4.08
C GLN A 31 7.16 -3.05 4.76
N THR A 32 7.17 -2.90 6.09
CA THR A 32 6.14 -2.21 6.89
C THR A 32 5.58 -0.94 6.25
N SER A 33 6.44 -0.08 5.68
CA SER A 33 5.99 1.18 5.07
C SER A 33 5.13 1.02 3.81
N ILE A 34 5.21 -0.12 3.09
CA ILE A 34 4.31 -0.44 1.99
C ILE A 34 2.89 -0.66 2.51
N ALA A 35 2.76 -1.48 3.55
CA ALA A 35 1.47 -1.79 4.17
C ALA A 35 0.81 -0.51 4.72
N GLU A 36 1.59 0.32 5.43
CA GLU A 36 1.12 1.61 5.96
C GLU A 36 0.65 2.57 4.86
N LYS A 37 1.38 2.66 3.73
CA LYS A 37 0.96 3.49 2.60
C LYS A 37 -0.30 3.00 1.93
N LEU A 38 -0.43 1.69 1.71
CA LEU A 38 -1.65 1.11 1.14
C LEU A 38 -2.86 1.33 2.04
N ALA A 39 -2.71 1.11 3.35
CA ALA A 39 -3.76 1.40 4.33
C ALA A 39 -4.16 2.89 4.27
N SER A 40 -3.18 3.79 4.15
CA SER A 40 -3.42 5.22 4.05
C SER A 40 -4.12 5.64 2.74
N TYR A 41 -3.81 5.01 1.61
CA TYR A 41 -4.53 5.25 0.36
C TYR A 41 -5.99 4.81 0.44
N VAL A 42 -6.26 3.66 1.07
CA VAL A 42 -7.63 3.20 1.30
C VAL A 42 -8.37 4.14 2.24
N ALA A 43 -7.76 4.52 3.37
CA ALA A 43 -8.37 5.43 4.35
C ALA A 43 -8.69 6.82 3.77
N ARG A 44 -7.90 7.29 2.80
CA ARG A 44 -8.13 8.57 2.09
C ARG A 44 -9.10 8.47 0.90
N GLY A 45 -9.60 7.27 0.59
CA GLY A 45 -10.43 7.03 -0.59
C GLY A 45 -9.66 7.12 -1.92
N GLU A 46 -8.32 7.19 -1.87
CA GLU A 46 -7.46 7.24 -3.04
C GLU A 46 -7.28 5.86 -3.71
N LEU A 47 -7.55 4.79 -2.96
CA LEU A 47 -7.61 3.41 -3.43
C LEU A 47 -8.91 2.78 -2.94
N ASN A 48 -9.81 2.43 -3.87
CA ASN A 48 -11.03 1.70 -3.54
C ASN A 48 -10.73 0.20 -3.42
N ALA A 49 -10.24 -0.22 -2.25
CA ALA A 49 -9.92 -1.61 -1.94
C ALA A 49 -10.35 -1.99 -0.52
N HIS A 50 -10.69 -3.26 -0.30
CA HIS A 50 -10.87 -3.79 1.03
C HIS A 50 -9.51 -4.13 1.65
N TYR A 51 -9.07 -3.34 2.62
CA TYR A 51 -7.80 -3.56 3.32
C TYR A 51 -8.01 -4.48 4.53
N ILE A 52 -7.38 -5.64 4.52
CA ILE A 52 -7.44 -6.64 5.58
C ILE A 52 -6.09 -6.66 6.30
N LYS A 53 -6.11 -6.37 7.60
CA LYS A 53 -4.97 -6.62 8.47
C LYS A 53 -4.99 -8.10 8.85
N VAL A 54 -4.00 -8.85 8.37
CA VAL A 54 -3.90 -10.29 8.63
C VAL A 54 -3.32 -10.50 10.03
N GLU A 55 -3.86 -11.44 10.80
CA GLU A 55 -3.29 -11.90 12.07
C GLU A 55 -2.31 -13.07 11.83
N SER A 56 -1.32 -13.23 12.72
CA SER A 56 -0.37 -14.36 12.71
C SER A 56 -0.82 -15.49 13.62
#